data_AF-A0A3B9AEQ4-F1
#
_entry.id   AF-A0A3B9AEQ4-F1
#
_cell.length_a   1.000
_cell.length_b   1.000
_cell.length_c   1.000
_cell.angle_alpha   90.00
_cell.angle_beta   90.00
_cell.angle_gamma   90.00
#
_symmetry.space_group_name_H-M   'P 1'
#
loop_
_entity.id
_entity.type
_entity.pdbx_description
1 polymer ?
#
loop_
_entity_poly.entity_id
_entity_poly.type
_entity_poly.pdbx_seq_one_letter_code
_entity_poly.pdbx_strand_id
1 'polypeptide(L)'
;MPGLEKKAAPSLLHGSIWGTIAGFTSFGIHAGGPPMSIYLLPQQMEKRLLMGTFAVFFAIVNLVKLIPYAWLGQFDSTNLFTAAVLVPLAPVGVRLGYFFLHRISEQLVYRLCYFFLFVVGGKLLYDGFMGALA
;
A
#
# COMPACT_ATOMS: atom_id res chain seq x y z
N MET A 1 4.71 -8.15 -31.43
CA MET A 1 4.82 -8.45 -29.98
C MET A 1 5.63 -7.32 -29.36
N PRO A 2 5.00 -6.36 -28.66
CA PRO A 2 5.74 -5.21 -28.16
C PRO A 2 6.67 -5.65 -27.03
N GLY A 3 7.97 -5.53 -27.32
CA GLY A 3 9.11 -5.28 -26.42
C GLY A 3 9.16 -6.02 -25.09
N LEU A 4 10.18 -6.86 -24.92
CA LEU A 4 10.71 -7.29 -23.64
C LEU A 4 11.14 -6.06 -22.81
N GLU A 5 10.20 -5.36 -22.17
CA GLU A 5 10.50 -4.41 -21.11
C GLU A 5 11.22 -5.20 -20.01
N LYS A 6 12.48 -4.84 -19.75
CA LYS A 6 13.31 -5.52 -18.77
C LYS A 6 12.70 -5.24 -17.39
N LYS A 7 12.07 -6.24 -16.78
CA LYS A 7 11.53 -6.15 -15.41
C LYS A 7 12.59 -5.55 -14.51
N ALA A 8 12.26 -4.47 -13.79
CA ALA A 8 13.21 -3.85 -12.87
C ALA A 8 13.66 -4.89 -11.84
N ALA A 9 14.97 -5.07 -11.68
CA ALA A 9 15.51 -6.01 -10.71
C ALA A 9 15.34 -5.43 -9.29
N PRO A 10 15.08 -6.28 -8.28
CA PRO A 10 15.02 -5.83 -6.89
C PRO A 10 16.38 -5.28 -6.45
N SER A 11 16.37 -4.08 -5.88
CA SER A 11 17.54 -3.41 -5.32
C SER A 11 17.33 -3.18 -3.83
N LEU A 12 18.30 -3.57 -3.01
CA LEU A 12 18.26 -3.36 -1.55
C LEU A 12 18.19 -1.89 -1.18
N LEU A 13 18.99 -1.04 -1.85
CA LEU A 13 19.00 0.39 -1.59
C LEU A 13 17.63 1.02 -1.88
N HIS A 14 17.10 0.79 -3.07
CA HIS A 14 15.79 1.33 -3.46
C HIS A 14 14.66 0.75 -2.60
N GLY A 15 14.73 -0.55 -2.28
CA GLY A 15 13.75 -1.22 -1.42
C GLY A 15 13.74 -0.66 -0.01
N SER A 16 14.91 -0.38 0.57
CA SER A 16 15.03 0.25 1.89
C SER A 16 14.49 1.68 1.90
N ILE A 17 14.80 2.48 0.88
CA ILE A 17 14.31 3.86 0.77
C ILE A 17 12.78 3.88 0.65
N TRP A 18 12.24 3.21 -0.36
CA TRP A 18 10.80 3.20 -0.62
C TRP A 18 10.02 2.47 0.48
N GLY A 19 10.58 1.42 1.07
CA GLY A 19 10.01 0.73 2.22
C GLY A 19 9.95 1.61 3.47
N THR A 20 10.98 2.42 3.72
CA THR A 20 10.98 3.38 4.84
C THR A 20 9.92 4.46 4.64
N ILE A 21 9.86 5.06 3.44
CA ILE A 21 8.83 6.06 3.08
C ILE A 21 7.44 5.46 3.20
N ALA A 22 7.24 4.24 2.71
CA ALA A 22 5.98 3.52 2.83
C ALA A 22 5.59 3.29 4.30
N GLY A 23 6.52 2.86 5.15
CA GLY A 23 6.27 2.67 6.58
C GLY A 23 5.86 3.97 7.27
N PHE A 24 6.61 5.05 7.04
CA PHE A 24 6.33 6.37 7.61
C PHE A 24 4.95 6.91 7.17
N THR A 25 4.68 6.93 5.86
CA THR A 25 3.40 7.41 5.32
C THR A 25 2.22 6.50 5.70
N SER A 26 2.46 5.20 5.84
CA SER A 26 1.45 4.26 6.34
C SER A 26 1.09 4.52 7.79
N PHE A 27 2.06 4.90 8.63
CA PHE A 27 1.80 5.24 10.03
C PHE A 27 1.09 6.60 10.16
N GLY A 28 1.59 7.64 9.51
CA GLY A 28 1.09 9.01 9.67
C GLY A 28 -0.29 9.24 9.04
N ILE A 29 -0.49 8.82 7.79
CA ILE A 29 -1.70 9.13 7.01
C ILE A 29 -2.31 7.91 6.32
N HIS A 30 -1.88 6.69 6.68
CA HIS A 30 -2.34 5.44 6.08
C HIS A 30 -2.09 5.32 4.56
N ALA A 31 -1.14 6.08 4.02
CA ALA A 31 -0.85 6.16 2.58
C ALA A 31 0.46 5.45 2.19
N GLY A 32 0.73 4.26 2.76
CA GLY A 32 1.93 3.50 2.41
C GLY A 32 1.91 2.85 1.02
N GLY A 33 0.73 2.72 0.42
CA GLY A 33 0.52 2.03 -0.86
C GLY A 33 1.25 2.68 -2.05
N PRO A 34 1.13 4.01 -2.27
CA PRO A 34 1.80 4.68 -3.38
C PRO A 34 3.35 4.56 -3.34
N PRO A 35 4.06 4.81 -2.22
CA PRO A 35 5.51 4.59 -2.17
C PRO A 35 5.92 3.15 -2.48
N MET A 36 5.20 2.15 -1.94
CA MET A 36 5.46 0.75 -2.29
C MET A 36 5.19 0.45 -3.77
N SER A 37 4.17 1.08 -4.35
CA SER A 37 3.83 0.91 -5.77
C SER A 37 4.94 1.43 -6.68
N ILE A 38 5.60 2.52 -6.30
CA ILE A 38 6.76 3.07 -7.04
C ILE A 38 7.89 2.02 -7.13
N TYR A 39 8.12 1.26 -6.05
CA TYR A 39 9.17 0.24 -6.03
C TYR A 39 8.77 -1.07 -6.71
N LEU A 40 7.54 -1.55 -6.50
CA LEU A 40 7.11 -2.90 -6.90
C LEU A 40 6.50 -2.96 -8.31
N LEU A 41 5.76 -1.93 -8.76
CA LEU A 41 5.10 -1.99 -10.07
C LEU A 41 6.08 -2.13 -11.25
N PRO A 42 7.23 -1.42 -11.30
CA PRO A 42 8.19 -1.59 -12.39
C PRO A 42 8.79 -3.01 -12.49
N GLN A 43 8.66 -3.82 -11.44
CA GLN A 43 9.15 -5.21 -11.44
C GLN A 43 8.22 -6.16 -12.20
N GLN A 44 7.01 -5.71 -12.61
CA GLN A 44 6.05 -6.48 -13.42
C GLN A 44 5.89 -7.94 -12.97
N MET A 45 5.72 -8.13 -11.66
CA MET A 45 5.47 -9.42 -11.05
C MET A 45 4.09 -9.96 -11.43
N GLU A 46 3.94 -11.28 -11.41
CA GLU A 46 2.61 -11.91 -11.52
C GLU A 46 1.70 -11.36 -10.41
N LYS A 47 0.42 -11.12 -10.73
CA LYS A 47 -0.50 -10.38 -9.84
C LYS A 47 -0.61 -10.96 -8.43
N ARG A 48 -0.57 -12.29 -8.25
CA ARG A 48 -0.67 -12.89 -6.91
C ARG A 48 0.61 -12.68 -6.14
N LEU A 49 1.79 -12.78 -6.77
CA LEU A 49 3.06 -12.44 -6.14
C LEU A 49 3.13 -10.97 -5.74
N LEU A 50 2.68 -10.05 -6.61
CA LEU A 50 2.60 -8.61 -6.31
C LEU A 50 1.72 -8.37 -5.07
N MET A 51 0.48 -8.88 -5.08
CA MET A 51 -0.48 -8.68 -3.99
C MET A 51 -0.06 -9.40 -2.71
N GLY A 52 0.57 -10.58 -2.81
CA GLY A 52 1.15 -11.30 -1.69
C GLY A 52 2.30 -10.52 -1.04
N THR A 53 3.16 -9.90 -1.86
CA THR A 53 4.25 -9.04 -1.39
C THR A 53 3.70 -7.83 -0.63
N PHE A 54 2.69 -7.16 -1.19
CA PHE A 54 1.98 -6.09 -0.50
C PHE A 54 1.38 -6.53 0.84
N ALA A 55 0.73 -7.70 0.86
CA ALA A 55 0.10 -8.23 2.06
C ALA A 55 1.12 -8.53 3.17
N VAL A 56 2.22 -9.21 2.85
CA VAL A 56 3.28 -9.54 3.82
C VAL A 56 3.97 -8.26 4.32
N PHE A 57 4.33 -7.36 3.40
CA PHE A 57 4.97 -6.09 3.76
C PHE A 57 4.08 -5.29 4.74
N PHE A 58 2.80 -5.08 4.40
CA PHE A 58 1.92 -4.32 5.27
C PHE A 58 1.51 -5.05 6.54
N ALA A 59 1.50 -6.39 6.57
CA ALA A 59 1.33 -7.13 7.82
C ALA A 59 2.47 -6.82 8.79
N ILE A 60 3.72 -6.87 8.32
CA ILE A 60 4.91 -6.52 9.13
C ILE A 60 4.84 -5.06 9.56
N VAL A 61 4.62 -4.13 8.63
CA VAL A 61 4.52 -2.70 8.93
C VAL A 61 3.42 -2.44 9.97
N ASN A 62 2.22 -2.99 9.78
CA ASN A 62 1.12 -2.78 10.73
C ASN A 62 1.39 -3.42 12.09
N LEU A 63 2.14 -4.53 12.17
CA LEU A 63 2.58 -5.05 13.45
C LEU A 63 3.55 -4.09 14.14
N VAL A 64 4.53 -3.55 13.40
CA VAL A 64 5.46 -2.56 13.92
C VAL A 64 4.73 -1.29 14.40
N LYS A 65 3.65 -0.86 13.72
CA LYS A 65 2.83 0.29 14.13
C LYS A 65 2.21 0.16 15.52
N LEU A 66 2.00 -1.06 16.03
CA LEU A 66 1.44 -1.25 17.37
C LEU A 66 2.31 -0.61 18.46
N ILE A 67 3.63 -0.58 18.27
CA ILE A 67 4.57 0.03 19.22
C ILE A 67 4.33 1.55 19.37
N PRO A 68 4.42 2.38 18.30
CA PRO A 68 4.14 3.80 18.42
C PRO A 68 2.66 4.08 18.75
N TYR A 69 1.70 3.25 18.35
CA TYR A 69 0.31 3.40 18.80
C TYR A 69 0.15 3.18 20.31
N ALA A 70 0.88 2.24 20.91
CA ALA A 70 0.93 2.12 22.37
C ALA A 70 1.50 3.38 23.02
N TRP A 71 2.60 3.91 22.50
CA TRP A 71 3.22 5.13 23.03
C TRP A 71 2.34 6.36 22.87
N LEU A 72 1.51 6.43 21.82
CA LEU A 72 0.52 7.48 21.60
C LEU A 72 -0.80 7.26 22.36
N GLY A 73 -0.87 6.24 23.23
CA GLY A 73 -2.07 5.96 24.05
C GLY A 73 -3.29 5.50 23.24
N GLN A 74 -3.11 5.01 22.02
CA GLN A 74 -4.22 4.61 21.14
C GLN A 74 -4.88 3.28 21.54
N PHE A 75 -4.37 2.60 22.56
CA PHE A 75 -5.00 1.39 23.14
C PHE A 75 -5.91 1.72 24.32
N ASP A 76 -6.72 2.78 24.18
CA ASP A 76 -7.79 3.07 25.13
C ASP A 76 -8.99 2.14 24.92
N SER A 77 -9.88 2.06 25.92
CA SER A 77 -11.03 1.17 25.91
C SER A 77 -12.01 1.43 24.76
N THR A 78 -12.17 2.69 24.34
CA THR A 78 -13.09 3.08 23.26
C THR A 78 -12.56 2.58 21.93
N ASN A 79 -11.27 2.81 21.65
CA ASN A 79 -10.65 2.35 20.42
C ASN A 79 -10.58 0.81 20.36
N LEU A 80 -10.24 0.15 21.47
CA LEU A 80 -10.21 -1.32 21.55
C LEU A 80 -11.59 -1.94 21.33
N PHE A 81 -12.65 -1.37 21.91
CA PHE A 81 -14.02 -1.83 21.68
C PHE A 81 -14.45 -1.63 20.22
N THR A 82 -14.14 -0.46 19.65
CA THR A 82 -14.39 -0.17 18.23
C THR A 82 -13.69 -1.18 17.34
N ALA A 83 -12.42 -1.47 17.61
CA ALA A 83 -11.66 -2.49 16.89
C ALA A 83 -12.30 -3.88 17.04
N ALA A 84 -12.71 -4.29 18.24
CA ALA A 84 -13.34 -5.58 18.48
C ALA A 84 -14.65 -5.77 17.69
N VAL A 85 -15.46 -4.72 17.57
CA VAL A 85 -16.70 -4.73 16.76
C VAL A 85 -16.39 -4.84 15.25
N LEU A 86 -15.30 -4.23 14.80
CA LEU A 86 -14.91 -4.21 13.39
C LEU A 86 -14.09 -5.44 12.94
N VAL A 87 -13.37 -6.10 13.85
CA VAL A 87 -12.52 -7.27 13.58
C VAL A 87 -13.25 -8.38 12.80
N PRO A 88 -14.52 -8.74 13.10
CA PRO A 88 -15.25 -9.74 12.32
C PRO A 88 -15.41 -9.41 10.83
N LEU A 89 -15.34 -8.13 10.44
CA LEU A 89 -15.41 -7.71 9.04
C LEU A 89 -14.08 -7.94 8.29
N ALA A 90 -12.95 -8.03 9.01
CA ALA A 90 -11.64 -8.27 8.40
C ALA A 90 -11.58 -9.57 7.57
N PRO A 91 -11.98 -10.77 8.07
CA PRO A 91 -11.97 -11.98 7.26
C PRO A 91 -12.93 -11.92 6.06
N VAL A 92 -14.03 -11.16 6.16
CA VAL A 92 -14.95 -10.93 5.03
C VAL A 92 -14.25 -10.12 3.94
N GLY A 93 -13.60 -9.01 4.32
CA GLY A 93 -12.81 -8.19 3.40
C GLY A 93 -11.68 -8.97 2.73
N VAL A 94 -10.95 -9.79 3.50
CA VAL A 94 -9.86 -10.65 2.97
C VAL A 94 -10.40 -11.66 1.96
N ARG A 95 -11.53 -12.33 2.25
CA ARG A 95 -12.15 -13.29 1.32
C ARG A 95 -12.62 -12.60 0.04
N LEU A 96 -13.23 -11.43 0.15
CA LEU A 96 -13.65 -10.64 -1.02
C LEU A 96 -12.43 -10.25 -1.88
N GLY A 97 -11.38 -9.71 -1.26
CA GLY A 97 -10.14 -9.38 -1.95
C GLY A 97 -9.51 -10.58 -2.66
N TYR A 98 -9.44 -11.72 -1.97
CA TYR A 98 -8.98 -12.98 -2.54
C TYR A 98 -9.83 -13.41 -3.74
N PHE A 99 -11.17 -13.38 -3.62
CA PHE A 99 -12.08 -13.71 -4.71
C PHE A 99 -11.87 -12.83 -5.94
N PHE A 100 -11.80 -11.51 -5.75
CA PHE A 100 -11.57 -10.57 -6.85
C PHE A 100 -10.20 -10.76 -7.49
N LEU A 101 -9.14 -10.99 -6.70
CA LEU A 101 -7.80 -11.24 -7.22
C LEU A 101 -7.76 -12.44 -8.17
N HIS A 102 -8.55 -13.49 -7.90
CA HIS A 102 -8.62 -14.67 -8.74
C HIS A 102 -9.41 -14.45 -10.04
N ARG A 103 -10.42 -13.56 -10.00
CA ARG A 103 -11.31 -13.28 -11.15
C ARG A 103 -10.80 -12.20 -12.10
N ILE A 104 -10.05 -11.22 -11.60
CA ILE A 104 -9.60 -10.06 -12.37
C ILE A 104 -8.33 -10.38 -13.18
N SER A 105 -8.19 -9.84 -14.39
CA SER A 105 -6.97 -10.04 -15.20
C SER A 105 -5.78 -9.26 -14.63
N GLU A 106 -4.56 -9.77 -14.83
CA GLU A 106 -3.32 -9.12 -14.40
C GLU A 106 -3.17 -7.70 -14.99
N GLN A 107 -3.52 -7.54 -16.26
CA GLN A 107 -3.54 -6.24 -16.94
C GLN A 107 -4.46 -5.23 -16.25
N LEU A 108 -5.63 -5.66 -15.76
CA LEU A 108 -6.56 -4.76 -15.08
C LEU A 108 -6.02 -4.35 -13.70
N VAL A 109 -5.40 -5.28 -12.97
CA VAL A 109 -4.72 -4.96 -11.69
C VAL A 109 -3.69 -3.86 -11.89
N TYR A 110 -2.76 -4.05 -12.84
CA TYR A 110 -1.73 -3.06 -13.15
C TYR A 110 -2.32 -1.73 -13.62
N ARG A 111 -3.35 -1.76 -14.48
CA ARG A 111 -4.04 -0.55 -14.95
C ARG A 111 -4.67 0.23 -13.80
N LEU A 112 -5.34 -0.45 -12.87
CA LEU A 112 -5.91 0.20 -11.68
C LEU A 112 -4.83 0.81 -10.81
N CYS A 113 -3.74 0.08 -10.53
CA CYS A 113 -2.63 0.59 -9.73
C CYS A 113 -2.03 1.86 -10.34
N TYR A 114 -1.72 1.84 -11.65
CA TYR A 114 -1.18 3.02 -12.33
C TYR A 114 -2.19 4.17 -12.41
N PHE A 115 -3.48 3.87 -12.64
CA PHE A 115 -4.53 4.88 -12.65
C PHE A 115 -4.63 5.61 -11.32
N PHE A 116 -4.77 4.88 -10.21
CA PHE A 116 -4.85 5.49 -8.88
C PHE A 116 -3.55 6.20 -8.50
N LEU A 117 -2.39 5.64 -8.87
CA LEU A 117 -1.10 6.31 -8.64
C LEU A 117 -1.02 7.65 -9.40
N PHE A 118 -1.51 7.70 -10.64
CA PHE A 118 -1.57 8.92 -11.43
C PHE A 118 -2.52 9.95 -10.81
N VAL A 119 -3.72 9.53 -10.39
CA VAL A 119 -4.69 10.41 -9.73
C VAL A 119 -4.13 10.99 -8.43
N VAL A 120 -3.55 10.15 -7.57
CA VAL A 120 -2.95 10.59 -6.30
C VAL A 120 -1.76 11.51 -6.56
N GLY A 121 -0.86 11.14 -7.48
CA GLY A 121 0.27 11.99 -7.86
C GLY A 121 -0.17 13.36 -8.38
N GLY A 122 -1.16 13.40 -9.27
CA GLY A 122 -1.74 14.63 -9.79
C GLY A 122 -2.36 15.50 -8.69
N LYS A 123 -3.11 14.89 -7.76
CA LYS A 123 -3.70 15.60 -6.62
C LYS A 123 -2.64 16.20 -5.70
N LEU A 124 -1.57 15.44 -5.42
CA LEU A 124 -0.46 15.93 -4.59
C LEU A 124 0.30 17.09 -5.25
N LEU A 125 0.49 17.06 -6.57
CA LEU A 125 1.08 18.18 -7.31
C LEU A 125 0.21 19.43 -7.24
N TYR A 126 -1.11 19.27 -7.38
CA TYR A 126 -2.07 20.37 -7.24
C TYR A 126 -2.03 20.98 -5.84
N ASP A 127 -2.12 20.15 -4.79
CA ASP A 127 -2.06 20.62 -3.40
C ASP A 127 -0.74 21.34 -3.11
N GLY A 128 0.38 20.77 -3.56
CA GLY A 128 1.71 21.36 -3.38
C GLY A 128 1.86 22.70 -4.09
N PHE A 129 1.30 22.83 -5.30
CA PHE A 129 1.29 24.08 -6.03
C PHE A 129 0.42 25.15 -5.36
N MET A 130 -0.80 24.80 -4.96
CA MET A 130 -1.71 25.71 -4.26
C MET A 130 -1.14 26.16 -2.90
N GLY A 131 -0.51 25.25 -2.16
CA GLY A 131 0.13 25.57 -0.89
C GLY A 131 1.39 26.43 -1.02
N ALA A 132 2.09 26.40 -2.16
CA ALA A 132 3.23 27.27 -2.44
C ALA A 132 2.83 28.69 -2.90
N LEU A 133 1.59 28.84 -3.37
CA LEU A 133 1.03 30.13 -3.80
C LEU A 133 0.26 30.88 -2.69
N ALA A 134 -0.02 30.21 -1.57
CA ALA A 134 -0.71 30.77 -0.40
C ALA A 134 0.29 31.30 0.63
#